data_AF-A0A164NDK0-F1
#
_entry.id   AF-A0A164NDK0-F1
#
_cell.length_a   1.000
_cell.length_b   1.000
_cell.length_c   1.000
_cell.angle_alpha   90.00
_cell.angle_beta   90.00
_cell.angle_gamma   90.00
#
_symmetry.space_group_name_H-M   'P 1'
#
loop_
_entity.id
_entity.type
_entity.pdbx_description
1 polymer ?
#
loop_
_entity_poly.entity_id
_entity_poly.type
_entity_poly.pdbx_seq_one_letter_code
_entity_poly.pdbx_strand_id
1 'polypeptide(L)' 'NLQTSAKAKYYAVRFFFVRNLVLDGQLELNHISGSDNPADMFTKPLDYDKMIKFRNMIGLEF' A
#
# COMPACT_ATOMS: atom_id res chain seq x y z
N ASN A 1 7.15 -28.91 -16.14
CA ASN A 1 6.07 -29.09 -15.14
C ASN A 1 6.50 -28.52 -13.80
N LEU A 2 6.48 -27.19 -13.65
CA LEU A 2 6.81 -26.56 -12.38
C LEU A 2 5.55 -26.58 -11.50
N GLN A 3 5.54 -27.41 -10.47
CA GLN A 3 4.48 -27.43 -9.47
C GLN A 3 4.63 -26.16 -8.62
N THR A 4 3.96 -25.07 -9.02
CA THR A 4 4.00 -23.81 -8.27
C THR A 4 3.27 -23.98 -6.95
N SER A 5 3.97 -23.74 -5.83
CA SER A 5 3.38 -23.79 -4.49
C SER A 5 2.20 -22.82 -4.36
N ALA A 6 1.27 -23.09 -3.44
CA ALA A 6 0.15 -22.19 -3.15
C ALA A 6 0.62 -20.75 -2.85
N LYS A 7 1.79 -20.61 -2.22
CA LYS A 7 2.44 -19.32 -1.94
C LYS A 7 2.86 -18.59 -3.22
N ALA A 8 3.44 -19.30 -4.18
CA ALA A 8 3.79 -18.73 -5.49
C ALA A 8 2.54 -18.27 -6.28
N LYS A 9 1.43 -19.04 -6.21
CA LYS A 9 0.13 -18.62 -6.79
C LYS A 9 -0.41 -17.34 -6.15
N TYR A 10 -0.41 -17.25 -4.82
CA TYR A 10 -0.91 -16.06 -4.12
C TYR A 10 -0.11 -14.80 -4.47
N TYR A 11 1.22 -14.90 -4.52
CA TYR A 11 2.08 -13.80 -4.95
C TYR A 11 1.85 -13.43 -6.40
N ALA A 12 1.75 -14.42 -7.29
CA ALA A 12 1.46 -14.17 -8.69
C ALA A 12 0.16 -13.36 -8.84
N VAL A 13 -0.93 -13.77 -8.18
CA VAL A 13 -2.21 -13.05 -8.27
C VAL A 13 -2.09 -11.61 -7.78
N ARG A 14 -1.54 -11.36 -6.58
CA ARG A 14 -1.49 -9.98 -6.04
C ARG A 14 -0.50 -9.07 -6.76
N PHE A 15 0.72 -9.55 -6.99
CA PHE A 15 1.76 -8.73 -7.61
C PHE A 15 1.48 -8.51 -9.09
N PHE A 16 1.03 -9.53 -9.83
CA PHE A 16 0.70 -9.33 -11.25
C PHE A 16 -0.58 -8.52 -11.42
N PHE A 17 -1.56 -8.60 -10.51
CA PHE A 17 -2.75 -7.75 -10.59
C PHE A 17 -2.39 -6.25 -10.49
N VAL A 18 -1.72 -5.83 -9.41
CA VAL A 18 -1.32 -4.42 -9.25
C VAL A 18 -0.37 -3.98 -10.36
N ARG A 19 0.59 -4.83 -10.74
CA ARG A 19 1.50 -4.54 -11.86
C ARG A 19 0.74 -4.34 -13.18
N ASN A 20 -0.24 -5.18 -13.48
CA ASN A 20 -1.01 -5.05 -14.72
C ASN A 20 -1.84 -3.77 -14.72
N LEU A 21 -2.47 -3.40 -13.60
CA LEU A 21 -3.17 -2.11 -13.50
C LEU A 21 -2.25 -0.92 -13.76
N VAL A 22 -0.99 -0.99 -13.30
CA VAL A 22 0.01 0.06 -13.59
C VAL A 22 0.42 0.06 -15.06
N LEU A 23 0.66 -1.11 -15.66
CA LEU A 23 1.01 -1.23 -17.08
C LEU A 23 -0.12 -0.77 -18.01
N ASP A 24 -1.37 -1.01 -17.61
CA ASP A 24 -2.58 -0.61 -18.33
C ASP A 24 -2.95 0.86 -18.10
N GLY A 25 -2.14 1.60 -17.31
CA GLY A 25 -2.36 3.01 -17.00
C GLY A 25 -3.58 3.29 -16.10
N GLN A 26 -4.16 2.25 -15.49
CA GLN A 26 -5.31 2.36 -14.59
C GLN A 26 -4.89 2.75 -13.16
N LEU A 27 -3.62 2.56 -12.83
CA LEU A 27 -3.05 2.90 -11.53
C LEU A 27 -1.69 3.55 -11.70
N GLU A 28 -1.42 4.60 -10.93
CA GLU A 28 -0.08 5.16 -10.78
C GLU A 28 0.52 4.71 -9.45
N LEU A 29 1.77 4.23 -9.48
CA LEU A 29 2.49 3.82 -8.28
C LEU A 29 3.59 4.83 -7.98
N ASN A 30 3.38 5.65 -6.95
CA ASN A 30 4.34 6.66 -6.50
C ASN A 30 4.96 6.25 -5.17
N HIS A 31 6.27 6.46 -5.01
CA HIS A 31 6.95 6.24 -3.74
C HIS A 31 6.60 7.36 -2.76
N ILE A 32 6.24 6.99 -1.52
CA ILE A 32 6.04 7.91 -0.40
C ILE A 32 7.06 7.55 0.68
N SER A 33 7.78 8.55 1.19
CA SER A 33 8.69 8.35 2.31
C SER A 33 7.93 7.78 3.52
N GLY A 34 8.57 6.89 4.28
CA GLY A 34 7.96 6.33 5.50
C GLY A 34 7.58 7.38 6.54
N SER A 35 8.26 8.53 6.55
CA SER A 35 7.91 9.69 7.40
C SER A 35 6.59 10.36 7.03
N ASP A 36 6.08 10.08 5.82
CA ASP A 36 4.99 10.79 5.17
C ASP A 36 3.92 9.82 4.62
N ASN A 37 3.97 8.55 4.99
CA ASN A 37 3.02 7.54 4.52
C ASN A 37 1.81 7.44 5.47
N PRO A 38 0.65 8.04 5.14
CA PRO A 38 -0.50 7.99 6.03
C PRO A 38 -1.07 6.59 6.23
N ALA A 39 -0.75 5.62 5.36
CA ALA A 39 -1.18 4.24 5.52
C ALA A 39 -0.59 3.56 6.78
N ASP A 40 0.49 4.11 7.33
CA ASP A 40 1.08 3.61 8.58
C ASP A 40 0.07 3.69 9.74
N MET A 41 -0.83 4.68 9.75
CA MET A 41 -1.85 4.82 10.81
C MET A 41 -2.78 3.60 10.92
N PHE A 42 -2.98 2.89 9.80
CA PHE A 42 -3.89 1.74 9.74
C PHE A 42 -3.20 0.41 10.08
N THR A 43 -1.87 0.40 10.19
CA THR A 43 -1.08 -0.83 10.31
C THR A 43 -0.14 -0.85 11.51
N LYS A 44 0.09 0.31 12.15
CA LYS A 44 1.03 0.46 13.26
C LYS A 44 0.42 1.32 14.37
N PRO A 45 0.77 1.06 15.63
CA PRO A 45 0.59 2.05 16.68
C PRO A 45 1.56 3.21 16.44
N LEU A 46 1.04 4.43 16.29
CA LEU A 46 1.81 5.65 16.09
C LEU A 46 1.73 6.54 17.32
N ASP A 47 2.72 7.42 17.47
CA ASP A 47 2.60 8.54 18.38
C ASP A 47 1.46 9.49 17.95
N TYR A 48 0.96 10.28 18.91
CA TYR A 48 -0.20 11.13 18.69
C TYR A 48 0.03 12.15 17.57
N ASP A 49 1.21 12.76 17.51
CA ASP A 49 1.53 13.79 16.53
C ASP A 49 1.54 13.23 15.09
N LYS A 50 2.11 12.04 14.88
CA LYS A 50 2.05 11.34 13.58
C LYS A 50 0.63 10.94 13.23
N MET A 51 -0.16 10.49 14.22
CA MET A 51 -1.56 10.14 13.98
C MET A 51 -2.34 11.36 13.47
N ILE A 52 -2.20 12.52 14.13
CA ILE A 52 -2.84 13.77 13.69
C ILE A 52 -2.36 14.20 12.32
N LYS A 53 -1.04 14.22 12.08
CA LYS A 53 -0.46 14.55 10.77
C LYS A 53 -1.08 13.71 9.65
N PHE A 54 -1.04 12.39 9.79
CA PHE A 54 -1.49 11.48 8.75
C PHE A 54 -3.01 11.51 8.55
N ARG A 55 -3.76 11.71 9.63
CA ARG A 55 -5.21 11.87 9.60
C ARG A 55 -5.62 13.11 8.78
N ASN A 56 -4.93 14.24 8.99
CA ASN A 56 -5.15 15.45 8.22
C ASN A 56 -4.77 15.26 6.73
N MET A 57 -3.66 14.55 6.45
CA MET A 57 -3.24 14.28 5.06
C MET A 57 -4.29 13.55 4.22
N ILE A 58 -5.19 12.79 4.84
CA ILE A 58 -6.26 12.07 4.14
C ILE A 58 -7.65 12.71 4.31
N GLY A 59 -7.71 13.96 4.79
CA GLY A 59 -8.96 14.72 4.91
C GLY A 59 -9.86 14.32 6.07
N LEU A 60 -9.33 13.62 7.08
CA LEU A 60 -10.08 13.26 8.28
C LEU A 60 -9.93 14.34 9.36
N GLU A 61 -10.37 15.57 9.11
CA GLU A 61 -10.22 16.70 10.04
C GLU A 61 -11.49 16.85 10.93
N PHE A 62 -11.37 16.58 12.23
CA PHE A 62 -12.41 16.69 13.28
C PHE A 62 -11.77 16.73 14.66
#